data_AF-A0A024TA50-F1
#
_entry.id   AF-A0A024TA50-F1
#
_cell.length_a   1.000
_cell.length_b   1.000
_cell.length_c   1.000
_cell.angle_alpha   90.00
_cell.angle_beta   90.00
_cell.angle_gamma   90.00
#
_symmetry.space_group_name_H-M   'P 1'
#
loop_
_entity.id
_entity.type
_entity.pdbx_description
1 polymer ?
#
loop_
_entity_poly.entity_id
_entity_poly.type
_entity_poly.pdbx_seq_one_letter_code
_entity_poly.pdbx_strand_id
1 'polypeptide(L)'
;MTFNVDRSTDIRSRKKGHSGRNLKHDSVAQRLKLVPKARRKTFRIFVKYTSTIKPQLTDANQAVRLKWAMDHVHAVTPDDYAFADMMNVVHVDEKWFFASRVSKSYYLAPDEEPPHRTCKSKNFITKVMFLSAIGTWHFTEKVPAARTSKNRPAGTLVTVPVSVTRDVYRAMLIDNVFPAIKAKWPAGDT
;
A
#
# COMPACT_ATOMS: atom_id res chain seq x y z
N MET A 1 -1.93 -51.05 35.43
CA MET A 1 -1.06 -50.14 34.68
C MET A 1 -1.92 -48.98 34.22
N THR A 2 -1.91 -47.90 34.99
CA THR A 2 -2.78 -46.72 34.80
C THR A 2 -1.88 -45.50 34.85
N PHE A 3 -1.67 -44.86 33.71
CA PHE A 3 -0.98 -43.57 33.66
C PHE A 3 -2.03 -42.47 33.72
N ASN A 4 -2.10 -41.83 34.88
CA ASN A 4 -2.86 -40.61 35.09
C ASN A 4 -2.06 -39.40 34.61
N VAL A 5 -2.77 -38.55 33.88
CA VAL A 5 -2.36 -37.24 33.37
C VAL A 5 -2.26 -36.27 34.54
N ASP A 6 -1.07 -35.71 34.79
CA ASP A 6 -0.94 -34.58 35.70
C ASP A 6 -0.82 -33.26 34.94
N ARG A 7 -1.67 -32.32 35.32
CA ARG A 7 -1.83 -30.99 34.74
C ARG A 7 -0.69 -30.10 35.25
N SER A 8 0.17 -29.63 34.36
CA SER A 8 1.07 -28.50 34.66
C SER A 8 0.53 -27.23 33.98
N THR A 9 -0.29 -26.49 34.73
CA THR A 9 -0.58 -25.08 34.47
C THR A 9 0.54 -24.24 35.10
N ASP A 10 1.34 -23.54 34.28
CA ASP A 10 1.96 -22.22 34.55
C ASP A 10 3.29 -22.04 33.76
N ILE A 11 3.24 -21.40 32.59
CA ILE A 11 4.43 -20.98 31.83
C ILE A 11 4.90 -19.62 32.35
N ARG A 12 5.33 -19.56 33.61
CA ARG A 12 6.04 -18.41 34.16
C ARG A 12 7.45 -18.82 34.57
N SER A 13 8.38 -18.68 33.63
CA SER A 13 9.80 -18.71 33.96
C SER A 13 10.14 -17.54 34.89
N ARG A 14 10.29 -17.82 36.19
CA ARG A 14 10.67 -16.83 37.21
C ARG A 14 12.20 -16.63 37.21
N LYS A 15 12.77 -16.12 36.12
CA LYS A 15 14.15 -15.61 36.10
C LYS A 15 14.12 -14.08 36.21
N LYS A 16 14.50 -13.54 37.37
CA LYS A 16 14.71 -12.09 37.54
C LYS A 16 16.04 -11.71 36.90
N GLY A 17 16.04 -11.49 35.59
CA GLY A 17 17.20 -10.95 34.90
C GLY A 17 17.41 -9.48 35.28
N HIS A 18 18.57 -9.14 35.83
CA HIS A 18 19.09 -7.76 35.83
C HIS A 18 19.58 -7.38 34.41
N SER A 19 18.75 -7.59 33.41
CA SER A 19 18.97 -7.11 32.05
C SER A 19 17.93 -6.05 31.72
N GLY A 20 18.21 -4.82 32.13
CA GLY A 20 17.41 -3.65 31.81
C GLY A 20 18.16 -2.38 32.19
N ARG A 21 18.14 -1.35 31.34
CA ARG A 21 18.61 -0.01 31.72
C ARG A 21 17.76 0.47 32.90
N ASN A 22 18.40 0.92 33.98
CA ASN A 22 17.72 1.55 35.11
C ASN A 22 16.77 2.66 34.62
N LEU A 23 15.51 2.58 35.03
CA LEU A 23 14.51 3.63 34.82
C LEU A 23 14.98 4.88 35.56
N LYS A 24 15.55 5.85 34.84
CA LYS A 24 16.04 7.11 35.43
C LYS A 24 14.90 8.08 35.81
N HIS A 25 13.66 7.82 35.43
CA HIS A 25 12.53 8.75 35.63
C HIS A 25 11.20 8.02 35.79
N ASP A 26 10.35 8.52 36.69
CA ASP A 26 9.09 7.88 37.10
C ASP A 26 7.94 8.01 36.08
N SER A 27 7.98 9.02 35.20
CA SER A 27 6.90 9.25 34.22
C SER A 27 7.35 10.00 32.96
N VAL A 28 7.06 9.42 31.80
CA VAL A 28 7.30 10.04 30.48
C VAL A 28 6.44 11.29 30.28
N ALA A 29 5.22 11.30 30.82
CA ALA A 29 4.28 12.42 30.69
C ALA A 29 4.75 13.66 31.44
N GLN A 30 5.36 13.49 32.62
CA GLN A 30 5.92 14.60 33.40
C GLN A 30 7.11 15.24 32.66
N ARG A 31 8.01 14.43 32.07
CA ARG A 31 9.11 14.94 31.23
C ARG A 31 8.63 15.71 30.00
N LEU A 32 7.53 15.28 29.38
CA LEU A 32 6.99 15.94 28.20
C LEU A 32 6.51 17.36 28.52
N LYS A 33 5.92 17.56 29.70
CA LYS A 33 5.41 18.87 30.17
C LYS A 33 6.54 19.86 30.46
N LEU A 34 7.68 19.38 30.96
CA LEU A 34 8.85 20.22 31.29
C LEU A 34 9.61 20.72 30.05
N VAL A 35 9.38 20.13 28.88
CA VAL A 35 10.05 20.52 27.64
C VAL A 35 9.13 21.41 26.79
N PRO A 36 9.55 22.65 26.47
CA PRO A 36 8.81 23.53 25.58
C PRO A 36 8.48 22.84 24.26
N LYS A 37 7.23 22.98 23.77
CA LYS A 37 6.70 22.25 22.60
C LYS A 37 7.60 22.37 21.36
N ALA A 38 8.25 23.53 21.18
CA ALA A 38 9.17 23.81 20.08
C ALA A 38 10.47 22.96 20.08
N ARG A 39 10.92 22.46 21.25
CA ARG A 39 12.20 21.73 21.42
C ARG A 39 12.05 20.21 21.47
N ARG A 40 10.85 19.66 21.23
CA ARG A 40 10.56 18.21 21.30
C ARG A 40 11.00 17.40 20.06
N LYS A 41 11.87 17.94 19.20
CA LYS A 41 12.28 17.30 17.93
C LYS A 41 13.53 16.41 18.06
N THR A 42 14.28 16.51 19.17
CA THR A 42 15.64 15.92 19.29
C THR A 42 15.81 14.99 20.49
N PHE A 43 14.72 14.57 21.13
CA PHE A 43 14.81 13.58 22.21
C PHE A 43 14.82 12.17 21.61
N ARG A 44 16.01 11.54 21.58
CA ARG A 44 16.24 10.10 21.26
C ARG A 44 15.52 9.10 22.19
N ILE A 45 14.66 9.59 23.10
CA ILE A 45 13.84 8.79 24.03
C ILE A 45 12.41 8.66 23.53
N PHE A 46 11.97 9.50 22.58
CA PHE A 46 10.65 9.38 21.98
C PHE A 46 10.72 8.53 20.71
N VAL A 47 9.86 7.53 20.65
CA VAL A 47 9.62 6.74 19.45
C VAL A 47 8.85 7.60 18.45
N LYS A 48 9.32 7.65 17.20
CA LYS A 48 8.55 8.23 16.10
C LYS A 48 7.32 7.35 15.87
N TYR A 49 6.16 7.80 16.31
CA TYR A 49 4.88 7.13 16.06
C TYR A 49 4.11 7.88 14.97
N THR A 50 3.64 7.16 13.95
CA THR A 50 2.77 7.70 12.90
C THR A 50 1.46 6.94 12.95
N SER A 51 0.37 7.62 13.33
CA SER A 51 -0.98 7.08 13.15
C SER A 51 -1.49 7.44 11.76
N THR A 52 -2.06 6.47 11.06
CA THR A 52 -2.79 6.71 9.81
C THR A 52 -4.27 6.58 10.10
N ILE A 53 -5.06 7.57 9.68
CA ILE A 53 -6.53 7.49 9.76
C ILE A 53 -6.97 6.40 8.79
N LYS A 54 -7.65 5.38 9.32
CA LYS A 54 -8.29 4.33 8.52
C LYS A 54 -9.79 4.62 8.47
N PRO A 55 -10.48 4.33 7.35
CA PRO A 55 -11.93 4.37 7.32
C PRO A 55 -12.53 3.53 8.46
N GLN A 56 -13.57 4.06 9.11
CA GLN A 56 -14.26 3.33 10.15
C GLN A 56 -15.04 2.17 9.52
N LEU A 57 -14.79 0.95 10.01
CA LEU A 57 -15.60 -0.21 9.66
C LEU A 57 -16.88 -0.18 10.50
N THR A 58 -18.03 -0.13 9.83
CA THR A 58 -19.33 -0.37 10.48
C THR A 58 -19.52 -1.85 10.75
N ASP A 59 -20.39 -2.21 11.68
CA ASP A 59 -20.71 -3.61 11.98
C ASP A 59 -21.21 -4.36 10.74
N ALA A 60 -21.99 -3.68 9.89
CA ALA A 60 -22.42 -4.22 8.60
C ALA A 60 -21.23 -4.54 7.67
N ASN A 61 -20.24 -3.63 7.57
CA ASN A 61 -19.03 -3.88 6.78
C ASN A 61 -18.20 -5.04 7.34
N GLN A 62 -18.14 -5.18 8.67
CA GLN A 62 -17.45 -6.30 9.30
C GLN A 62 -18.15 -7.63 9.02
N ALA A 63 -19.49 -7.67 9.14
CA ALA A 63 -20.28 -8.87 8.85
C ALA A 63 -20.10 -9.34 7.40
N VAL A 64 -20.15 -8.42 6.43
CA VAL A 64 -19.94 -8.74 5.01
C VAL A 64 -18.53 -9.29 4.76
N ARG A 65 -17.49 -8.69 5.37
CA ARG A 65 -16.11 -9.15 5.24
C ARG A 65 -15.89 -10.52 5.88
N LEU A 66 -16.48 -10.75 7.06
CA LEU A 66 -16.39 -12.04 7.75
C LEU A 66 -17.09 -13.12 6.95
N LYS A 67 -18.30 -12.84 6.44
CA LYS A 67 -19.02 -13.76 5.56
C LYS A 67 -18.18 -14.13 4.35
N TRP A 68 -17.62 -13.14 3.66
CA TRP A 68 -16.76 -13.38 2.50
C TRP A 68 -15.55 -14.27 2.85
N ALA A 69 -14.89 -14.01 3.98
CA ALA A 69 -13.76 -14.82 4.42
C ALA A 69 -14.18 -16.28 4.73
N MET A 70 -15.30 -16.47 5.42
CA MET A 70 -15.84 -17.80 5.73
C MET A 70 -16.23 -18.57 4.47
N ASP A 71 -16.83 -17.91 3.47
CA ASP A 71 -17.20 -18.53 2.19
C ASP A 71 -15.98 -19.01 1.37
N HIS A 72 -14.77 -18.51 1.68
CA HIS A 72 -13.51 -18.88 1.00
C HIS A 72 -12.59 -19.73 1.89
N VAL A 73 -13.09 -20.25 3.01
CA VAL A 73 -12.39 -21.20 3.87
C VAL A 73 -13.15 -22.52 3.87
N HIS A 74 -12.45 -23.62 3.62
CA HIS A 74 -13.04 -24.96 3.61
C HIS A 74 -12.29 -25.87 4.58
N ALA A 75 -13.01 -26.80 5.19
CA ALA A 75 -12.42 -27.82 6.04
C ALA A 75 -11.67 -28.84 5.16
N VAL A 76 -10.40 -29.08 5.47
CA VAL A 76 -9.60 -30.16 4.86
C VAL A 76 -9.70 -31.42 5.72
N THR A 77 -9.68 -31.23 7.03
CA THR A 77 -9.94 -32.28 8.04
C THR A 77 -10.83 -31.69 9.14
N PRO A 78 -11.36 -32.50 10.08
CA PRO A 78 -12.18 -31.97 11.17
C PRO A 78 -11.52 -30.87 12.02
N ASP A 79 -10.18 -30.86 12.08
CA ASP A 79 -9.39 -29.92 12.87
C ASP A 79 -8.56 -28.95 12.01
N ASP A 80 -8.67 -29.01 10.68
CA ASP A 80 -7.83 -28.23 9.76
C ASP A 80 -8.61 -27.59 8.62
N TYR A 81 -8.21 -26.37 8.26
CA TYR A 81 -8.91 -25.52 7.30
C TYR A 81 -7.92 -24.97 6.27
N ALA A 82 -8.35 -24.92 5.01
CA ALA A 82 -7.61 -24.29 3.94
C ALA A 82 -8.41 -23.18 3.29
N PHE A 83 -7.70 -22.19 2.75
CA PHE A 83 -8.30 -21.17 1.90
C PHE A 83 -8.58 -21.75 0.50
N ALA A 84 -9.65 -21.30 -0.13
CA ALA A 84 -9.89 -21.55 -1.55
C ALA A 84 -8.67 -21.09 -2.36
N ASP A 85 -8.26 -21.90 -3.35
CA ASP A 85 -7.07 -21.63 -4.16
C ASP A 85 -7.22 -20.37 -5.05
N MET A 86 -8.46 -19.97 -5.34
CA MET A 86 -8.84 -18.84 -6.18
C MET A 86 -8.13 -18.85 -7.56
N MET A 87 -7.75 -20.03 -8.06
CA MET A 87 -6.99 -20.17 -9.31
C MET A 87 -7.80 -19.77 -10.55
N ASN A 88 -9.13 -19.71 -10.41
CA ASN A 88 -10.07 -19.23 -11.42
C ASN A 88 -10.49 -17.76 -11.22
N VAL A 89 -9.88 -17.03 -10.29
CA VAL A 89 -10.21 -15.62 -9.99
C VAL A 89 -9.11 -14.70 -10.48
N VAL A 90 -9.49 -13.67 -11.25
CA VAL A 90 -8.57 -12.59 -11.64
C VAL A 90 -8.88 -11.36 -10.80
N HIS A 91 -7.91 -10.98 -9.96
CA HIS A 91 -7.97 -9.73 -9.21
C HIS A 91 -7.65 -8.55 -10.13
N VAL A 92 -8.47 -7.51 -10.04
CA VAL A 92 -8.32 -6.27 -10.81
C VAL A 92 -8.34 -5.10 -9.84
N ASP A 93 -7.40 -4.17 -9.97
CA ASP A 93 -7.30 -2.97 -9.13
C ASP A 93 -6.88 -1.75 -9.95
N GLU A 94 -7.39 -0.57 -9.59
CA GLU A 94 -6.92 0.70 -10.12
C GLU A 94 -5.99 1.43 -9.17
N LYS A 95 -4.90 1.96 -9.73
CA LYS A 95 -3.92 2.71 -8.95
C LYS A 95 -3.52 4.01 -9.61
N TRP A 96 -3.61 5.10 -8.85
CA TRP A 96 -3.04 6.39 -9.22
C TRP A 96 -1.53 6.42 -8.96
N PHE A 97 -0.77 6.75 -10.00
CA PHE A 97 0.65 7.01 -9.92
C PHE A 97 0.94 8.47 -10.26
N PHE A 98 1.86 9.07 -9.50
CA PHE A 98 2.39 10.39 -9.80
C PHE A 98 3.57 10.24 -10.74
N ALA A 99 3.61 11.02 -11.82
CA ALA A 99 4.73 11.06 -12.76
C ALA A 99 6.07 11.38 -12.06
N SER A 100 6.02 12.10 -10.94
CA SER A 100 7.16 12.18 -10.04
C SER A 100 6.75 12.36 -8.58
N ARG A 101 7.60 11.90 -7.67
CA ARG A 101 7.42 12.13 -6.23
C ARG A 101 7.69 13.59 -5.87
N VAL A 102 6.93 14.08 -4.90
CA VAL A 102 7.08 15.43 -4.30
C VAL A 102 8.47 15.58 -3.68
N SER A 103 8.89 14.61 -2.87
CA SER A 103 10.25 14.51 -2.35
C SER A 103 10.90 13.24 -2.90
N LYS A 104 12.17 13.36 -3.32
CA LYS A 104 13.04 12.24 -3.66
C LYS A 104 14.35 12.46 -2.91
N SER A 105 14.87 11.40 -2.31
CA SER A 105 16.22 11.40 -1.75
C SER A 105 17.18 10.98 -2.86
N TYR A 106 18.28 11.69 -3.03
CA TYR A 106 19.36 11.36 -3.94
C TYR A 106 20.62 11.07 -3.13
N TYR A 107 21.38 10.08 -3.56
CA TYR A 107 22.78 9.93 -3.17
C TYR A 107 23.59 10.56 -4.30
N LEU A 108 24.47 11.49 -3.96
CA LEU A 108 25.29 12.25 -4.92
C LEU A 108 26.76 11.99 -4.60
N ALA A 109 27.59 11.93 -5.63
CA ALA A 109 29.04 11.97 -5.45
C ALA A 109 29.47 13.35 -4.89
N PRO A 110 30.65 13.47 -4.24
CA PRO A 110 31.08 14.71 -3.59
C PRO A 110 31.08 15.97 -4.48
N ASP A 111 31.29 15.80 -5.79
CA ASP A 111 31.39 16.90 -6.76
C ASP A 111 30.17 16.94 -7.72
N GLU A 112 29.11 16.20 -7.42
CA GLU A 112 27.92 16.15 -8.27
C GLU A 112 26.87 17.18 -7.83
N GLU A 113 26.46 18.06 -8.76
CA GLU A 113 25.44 19.05 -8.46
C GLU A 113 24.06 18.39 -8.25
N PRO A 114 23.33 18.73 -7.17
CA PRO A 114 22.01 18.18 -6.93
C PRO A 114 21.04 18.50 -8.07
N PRO A 115 20.23 17.53 -8.54
CA PRO A 115 19.30 17.76 -9.63
C PRO A 115 18.23 18.78 -9.25
N HIS A 116 18.20 19.92 -9.96
CA HIS A 116 17.21 20.95 -9.75
C HIS A 116 15.83 20.52 -10.27
N ARG A 117 14.82 20.50 -9.39
CA ARG A 117 13.44 20.11 -9.73
C ARG A 117 12.45 21.18 -9.29
N THR A 118 11.78 21.82 -10.24
CA THR A 118 10.73 22.81 -9.96
C THR A 118 9.40 22.43 -10.58
N CYS A 119 8.32 22.76 -9.88
CA CYS A 119 6.95 22.69 -10.37
C CYS A 119 6.16 23.83 -9.73
N LYS A 120 5.11 24.34 -10.41
CA LYS A 120 4.32 25.48 -9.90
C LYS A 120 3.65 25.18 -8.56
N SER A 121 3.15 23.96 -8.37
CA SER A 121 2.68 23.44 -7.08
C SER A 121 2.60 21.91 -7.10
N LYS A 122 2.47 21.28 -5.93
CA LYS A 122 2.30 19.81 -5.81
C LYS A 122 1.07 19.29 -6.57
N ASN A 123 0.05 20.12 -6.73
CA ASN A 123 -1.19 19.76 -7.44
C ASN A 123 -1.00 19.71 -8.97
N PHE A 124 0.06 20.33 -9.49
CA PHE A 124 0.40 20.29 -10.92
C PHE A 124 1.26 19.08 -11.31
N ILE A 125 1.60 18.20 -10.36
CA ILE A 125 2.28 16.94 -10.69
C ILE A 125 1.28 16.04 -11.41
N THR A 126 1.59 15.68 -12.66
CA THR A 126 0.77 14.78 -13.47
C THR A 126 0.50 13.47 -12.72
N LYS A 127 -0.77 13.08 -12.67
CA LYS A 127 -1.21 11.79 -12.14
C LYS A 127 -1.74 10.96 -13.30
N VAL A 128 -1.39 9.68 -13.32
CA VAL A 128 -1.87 8.71 -14.32
C VAL A 128 -2.46 7.54 -13.55
N MET A 129 -3.65 7.10 -13.96
CA MET A 129 -4.26 5.89 -13.41
C MET A 129 -3.82 4.69 -14.23
N PHE A 130 -3.55 3.60 -13.53
CA PHE A 130 -3.24 2.31 -14.12
C PHE A 130 -4.26 1.28 -13.66
N LEU A 131 -4.64 0.40 -14.58
CA LEU A 131 -5.37 -0.83 -14.29
C LEU A 131 -4.37 -1.97 -14.17
N SER A 132 -4.42 -2.70 -13.06
CA SER A 132 -3.58 -3.86 -12.79
C SER A 132 -4.43 -5.12 -12.70
N ALA A 133 -4.07 -6.13 -13.48
CA ALA A 133 -4.62 -7.49 -13.41
C ALA A 133 -3.48 -8.49 -13.67
N ILE A 134 -3.54 -9.28 -14.76
CA ILE A 134 -2.42 -10.09 -15.27
C ILE A 134 -1.33 -9.24 -15.97
N GLY A 135 -1.63 -7.96 -16.21
CA GLY A 135 -0.71 -6.95 -16.73
C GLY A 135 -1.07 -5.56 -16.21
N THR A 136 -0.38 -4.53 -16.71
CA THR A 136 -0.53 -3.15 -16.26
C THR A 136 -0.77 -2.21 -17.44
N TRP A 137 -1.94 -1.57 -17.48
CA TRP A 137 -2.35 -0.67 -18.57
C TRP A 137 -2.63 0.73 -18.04
N HIS A 138 -2.21 1.76 -18.76
CA HIS A 138 -2.42 3.15 -18.36
C HIS A 138 -3.63 3.78 -19.06
N PHE A 139 -4.36 4.62 -18.34
CA PHE A 139 -5.40 5.47 -18.92
C PHE A 139 -4.81 6.79 -19.39
N THR A 140 -4.20 6.78 -20.59
CA THR A 140 -3.63 7.98 -21.21
C THR A 140 -3.91 8.02 -22.71
N GLU A 141 -3.92 9.23 -23.27
CA GLU A 141 -4.05 9.49 -24.70
C GLU A 141 -2.99 10.50 -25.16
N LYS A 142 -2.64 10.48 -26.45
CA LYS A 142 -1.78 11.51 -27.06
C LYS A 142 -2.65 12.57 -27.71
N VAL A 143 -2.61 13.79 -27.17
CA VAL A 143 -3.34 14.93 -27.72
C VAL A 143 -2.38 16.05 -28.14
N PRO A 144 -2.64 16.77 -29.24
CA PRO A 144 -1.85 17.93 -29.60
C PRO A 144 -2.01 19.03 -28.54
N ALA A 145 -0.91 19.67 -28.16
CA ALA A 145 -0.92 20.75 -27.20
C ALA A 145 -1.77 21.92 -27.72
N ALA A 146 -2.86 22.25 -27.04
CA ALA A 146 -3.78 23.32 -27.44
C ALA A 146 -3.18 24.73 -27.34
N ARG A 147 -2.12 24.91 -26.54
CA ARG A 147 -1.48 26.21 -26.30
C ARG A 147 0.03 26.08 -26.39
N THR A 148 0.65 27.09 -27.01
CA THR A 148 2.10 27.28 -26.95
C THR A 148 2.51 27.64 -25.52
N SER A 149 3.60 27.06 -25.06
CA SER A 149 4.30 27.46 -23.85
C SER A 149 5.79 27.57 -24.12
N LYS A 150 6.53 28.19 -23.19
CA LYS A 150 8.00 28.32 -23.28
C LYS A 150 8.72 27.00 -23.61
N ASN A 151 8.17 25.87 -23.14
CA ASN A 151 8.81 24.57 -23.24
C ASN A 151 8.19 23.66 -24.33
N ARG A 152 7.12 24.10 -25.01
CA ARG A 152 6.48 23.32 -26.09
C ARG A 152 5.62 24.20 -27.01
N PRO A 153 5.81 24.15 -28.34
CA PRO A 153 4.91 24.81 -29.28
C PRO A 153 3.54 24.13 -29.32
N ALA A 154 2.50 24.89 -29.66
CA ALA A 154 1.17 24.34 -29.94
C ALA A 154 1.25 23.26 -31.04
N GLY A 155 0.42 22.23 -30.93
CA GLY A 155 0.39 21.08 -31.85
C GLY A 155 1.32 19.93 -31.48
N THR A 156 2.30 20.13 -30.59
CA THR A 156 3.16 19.03 -30.11
C THR A 156 2.31 17.94 -29.43
N LEU A 157 2.47 16.67 -29.81
CA LEU A 157 1.76 15.55 -29.17
C LEU A 157 2.21 15.39 -27.72
N VAL A 158 1.24 15.44 -26.80
CA VAL A 158 1.45 15.31 -25.36
C VAL A 158 0.61 14.15 -24.84
N THR A 159 1.22 13.29 -24.04
CA THR A 159 0.49 12.24 -23.31
C THR A 159 -0.23 12.87 -22.12
N VAL A 160 -1.55 12.74 -22.08
CA VAL A 160 -2.42 13.27 -21.01
C VAL A 160 -3.21 12.13 -20.36
N PRO A 161 -3.49 12.21 -19.05
CA PRO A 161 -4.35 11.23 -18.39
C PRO A 161 -5.80 11.36 -18.85
N VAL A 162 -6.46 10.22 -19.03
CA VAL A 162 -7.87 10.14 -19.40
C VAL A 162 -8.71 9.89 -18.16
N SER A 163 -9.88 10.53 -18.07
CA SER A 163 -10.85 10.24 -17.02
C SER A 163 -11.44 8.85 -17.23
N VAL A 164 -11.43 8.02 -16.19
CA VAL A 164 -11.89 6.63 -16.29
C VAL A 164 -13.38 6.57 -16.03
N THR A 165 -14.12 6.70 -17.12
CA THR A 165 -15.57 6.45 -17.15
C THR A 165 -15.84 4.97 -17.34
N ARG A 166 -17.10 4.55 -17.14
CA ARG A 166 -17.53 3.17 -17.37
C ARG A 166 -17.15 2.66 -18.75
N ASP A 167 -17.33 3.47 -19.78
CA ASP A 167 -17.12 3.04 -21.17
C ASP A 167 -15.62 2.92 -21.50
N VAL A 168 -14.79 3.86 -21.01
CA VAL A 168 -13.32 3.78 -21.11
C VAL A 168 -12.79 2.55 -20.38
N TYR A 169 -13.32 2.27 -19.18
CA TYR A 169 -12.96 1.11 -18.41
C TYR A 169 -13.35 -0.20 -19.11
N ARG A 170 -14.58 -0.26 -19.64
CA ARG A 170 -15.09 -1.41 -20.40
C ARG A 170 -14.22 -1.70 -21.63
N ALA A 171 -13.85 -0.67 -22.39
CA ALA A 171 -12.94 -0.82 -23.52
C ALA A 171 -11.59 -1.37 -23.08
N MET A 172 -11.02 -0.85 -21.99
CA MET A 172 -9.75 -1.36 -21.44
C MET A 172 -9.84 -2.86 -21.10
N LEU A 173 -10.94 -3.30 -20.48
CA LEU A 173 -11.14 -4.72 -20.18
C LEU A 173 -11.23 -5.58 -21.45
N ILE A 174 -12.04 -5.16 -22.42
CA ILE A 174 -12.32 -5.94 -23.64
C ILE A 174 -11.10 -6.00 -24.55
N ASP A 175 -10.44 -4.87 -24.75
CA ASP A 175 -9.40 -4.73 -25.77
C ASP A 175 -8.03 -5.18 -25.25
N ASN A 176 -7.81 -5.14 -23.93
CA ASN A 176 -6.50 -5.38 -23.34
C ASN A 176 -6.52 -6.50 -22.29
N VAL A 177 -7.36 -6.37 -21.26
CA VAL A 177 -7.28 -7.26 -20.09
C VAL A 177 -7.72 -8.68 -20.43
N PHE A 178 -8.91 -8.86 -21.01
CA PHE A 178 -9.40 -10.20 -21.35
C PHE A 178 -8.52 -10.93 -22.39
N PRO A 179 -8.03 -10.26 -23.46
CA PRO A 179 -7.07 -10.89 -24.36
C PRO A 179 -5.79 -11.33 -23.64
N ALA A 180 -5.24 -10.50 -22.75
CA ALA A 180 -4.05 -10.85 -21.98
C ALA A 180 -4.29 -12.03 -21.03
N ILE A 181 -5.46 -12.08 -20.39
CA ILE A 181 -5.87 -13.22 -19.56
C ILE A 181 -5.92 -14.49 -20.41
N LYS A 182 -6.62 -14.46 -21.55
CA LYS A 182 -6.74 -15.61 -22.46
C LYS A 182 -5.37 -16.08 -22.96
N ALA A 183 -4.46 -15.16 -23.29
CA ALA A 183 -3.12 -15.49 -23.76
C ALA A 183 -2.22 -16.12 -22.70
N LYS A 184 -2.47 -15.85 -21.42
CA LYS A 184 -1.74 -16.41 -20.28
C LYS A 184 -2.44 -17.60 -19.64
N TRP A 185 -3.68 -17.87 -20.02
CA TRP A 185 -4.42 -19.00 -19.52
C TRP A 185 -3.73 -20.29 -19.95
N PRO A 186 -3.51 -21.25 -19.04
CA PRO A 186 -2.95 -22.54 -19.43
C PRO A 186 -3.90 -23.17 -20.46
N ALA A 187 -3.39 -23.43 -21.67
CA ALA A 187 -4.03 -24.39 -22.56
C ALA A 187 -3.91 -25.74 -21.84
N GLY A 188 -5.05 -26.39 -21.55
CA GLY A 188 -5.01 -27.66 -20.83
C GLY A 188 -4.07 -28.64 -21.53
N ASP A 189 -3.28 -29.36 -20.74
CA ASP A 189 -2.61 -30.57 -21.22
C ASP A 189 -3.72 -31.54 -21.64
N THR A 190 -3.91 -31.69 -22.96
CA THR A 190 -4.70 -32.79 -23.55
C THR A 190 -4.04 -34.13 -23.28
#